data_AF-A0AAD4DS70-F1
#
_entry.id   AF-A0AAD4DS70-F1
#
_cell.length_a   1.000
_cell.length_b   1.000
_cell.length_c   1.000
_cell.angle_alpha   90.00
_cell.angle_beta   90.00
_cell.angle_gamma   90.00
#
_symmetry.space_group_name_H-M   'P 1'
#
loop_
_entity.id
_entity.type
_entity.pdbx_description
1 polymer ?
#
loop_
_entity_poly.entity_id
_entity_poly.type
_entity_poly.pdbx_seq_one_letter_code
_entity_poly.pdbx_strand_id
1 'polypeptide(L)'
;MGVSDPESDKLTGRSFVASAIRNLLPKDVVDLQPDLVIHCSSQPVTEYNNPSFFPGLYPTLFPYGLGGFEIKSRRTALAFKKQAKYFLSVSDRAFRYHNSFIFVLLNILQRRQAHLQTYFTVGKSNFDSVARKLTTVSPILLERLAIKLEHERKLVDPTAEERNALQLLQQVNTMSARIPGSQASKIFVRNEIRNYYGYFGLPHIFFTFNPSPAHSPVFQVMFGDKTVDLSEHFPAMPCGRERALRLAQDPVAAADFFEFSFRSLFRHLMGWDFEARCATASGGILGHVRAFYGSSE
;
A
#
# COMPACT_ATOMS: atom_id res chain seq x y z
N MET A 1 -6.46 6.99 11.86
CA MET A 1 -6.09 8.30 11.28
C MET A 1 -7.37 9.06 11.03
N GLY A 2 -7.74 9.93 11.96
CA GLY A 2 -8.92 10.77 11.84
C GLY A 2 -8.57 12.05 11.09
N VAL A 3 -9.45 12.47 10.20
CA VAL A 3 -9.44 13.83 9.64
C VAL A 3 -9.49 14.80 10.81
N SER A 4 -8.51 15.68 10.94
CA SER A 4 -8.46 16.69 11.99
C SER A 4 -8.98 17.98 11.40
N ASP A 5 -10.03 18.52 12.02
CA ASP A 5 -10.55 19.85 11.77
C ASP A 5 -9.47 20.90 12.13
N PRO A 6 -9.17 21.89 11.26
CA PRO A 6 -8.23 22.97 11.58
C PRO A 6 -8.59 23.74 12.87
N GLU A 7 -9.83 23.69 13.35
CA GLU A 7 -10.25 24.42 14.55
C GLU A 7 -10.09 23.65 15.88
N SER A 8 -9.51 22.43 15.86
CA SER A 8 -9.29 21.60 17.06
C SER A 8 -10.55 21.26 17.88
N ASP A 9 -11.74 21.41 17.31
CA ASP A 9 -12.96 20.94 17.95
C ASP A 9 -13.02 19.40 17.95
N LYS A 10 -13.18 18.83 19.14
CA LYS A 10 -13.26 17.37 19.36
C LYS A 10 -14.62 16.82 18.92
N LEU A 11 -14.90 16.86 17.63
CA LEU A 11 -16.05 16.17 17.06
C LEU A 11 -15.74 14.67 16.96
N THR A 12 -16.65 13.84 17.49
CA THR A 12 -16.48 12.39 17.46
C THR A 12 -16.52 11.88 16.01
N GLY A 13 -15.79 10.80 15.68
CA GLY A 13 -15.81 10.21 14.34
C GLY A 13 -17.21 9.80 13.85
N ARG A 14 -18.12 9.50 14.79
CA ARG A 14 -19.54 9.26 14.50
C ARG A 14 -20.26 10.51 13.97
N SER A 15 -19.87 11.70 14.42
CA SER A 15 -20.41 12.98 13.95
C SER A 15 -20.04 13.24 12.49
N PHE A 16 -18.79 12.97 12.10
CA PHE A 16 -18.34 13.08 10.70
C PHE A 16 -19.05 12.09 9.78
N VAL A 17 -19.22 10.84 10.22
CA VAL A 17 -19.96 9.82 9.46
C VAL A 17 -21.44 10.21 9.34
N ALA A 18 -22.06 10.69 10.42
CA ALA A 18 -23.45 11.17 10.40
C ALA A 18 -23.63 12.39 9.49
N SER A 19 -22.69 13.34 9.50
CA SER A 19 -22.70 14.51 8.62
C SER A 19 -22.52 14.11 7.14
N ALA A 20 -21.59 13.20 6.86
CA ALA A 20 -21.39 12.65 5.53
C ALA A 20 -22.65 11.92 5.02
N ILE A 21 -23.30 11.09 5.86
CA ILE A 21 -24.56 10.42 5.51
C ILE A 21 -25.68 11.44 5.27
N ARG A 22 -25.81 12.48 6.11
CA ARG A 22 -26.80 13.55 5.91
C ARG A 22 -26.57 14.34 4.62
N ASN A 23 -25.32 14.51 4.20
CA ASN A 23 -24.96 15.14 2.93
C ASN A 23 -25.20 14.25 1.70
N LEU A 24 -25.38 12.94 1.88
CA LEU A 24 -25.76 12.00 0.82
C LEU A 24 -27.27 11.89 0.62
N LEU A 25 -28.08 12.33 1.59
CA LEU A 25 -29.54 12.38 1.45
C LEU A 25 -29.95 13.58 0.59
N PRO A 26 -30.97 13.46 -0.29
CA PRO A 26 -31.53 14.61 -0.99
C PRO A 26 -32.05 15.60 0.05
N LYS A 27 -31.52 16.82 0.07
CA LYS A 27 -32.01 17.88 0.96
C LYS A 27 -33.18 18.57 0.28
N ASP A 28 -34.32 18.66 0.98
CA ASP A 28 -35.40 19.55 0.57
C ASP A 28 -34.87 20.99 0.58
N VAL A 29 -34.96 21.64 -0.57
CA VAL A 29 -34.29 22.91 -0.88
C VAL A 29 -34.90 24.04 -0.07
N VAL A 30 -34.21 24.50 1.00
CA VAL A 30 -34.19 25.91 1.42
C VAL A 30 -32.84 26.21 2.14
N ASP A 31 -31.98 27.00 1.49
CA ASP A 31 -30.89 27.83 2.05
C ASP A 31 -29.82 27.22 2.98
N LEU A 32 -29.24 26.08 2.60
CA LEU A 32 -27.90 25.71 3.10
C LEU A 32 -26.96 25.57 1.89
N GLN A 33 -26.17 26.61 1.62
CA GLN A 33 -25.01 26.46 0.74
C GLN A 33 -24.13 25.34 1.31
N PRO A 34 -23.65 24.41 0.46
CA PRO A 34 -22.79 23.34 0.95
C PRO A 34 -21.51 23.94 1.55
N ASP A 35 -21.07 23.42 2.70
CA ASP A 35 -19.83 23.83 3.39
C ASP A 35 -18.60 23.72 2.47
N LEU A 36 -18.68 22.89 1.41
CA LEU A 36 -17.66 22.75 0.38
C LEU A 36 -18.31 22.48 -0.99
N VAL A 37 -18.18 23.42 -1.93
CA VAL A 37 -18.48 23.19 -3.35
C VAL A 37 -17.24 22.64 -4.02
N ILE A 38 -17.19 21.33 -4.27
CA ILE A 38 -16.16 20.73 -5.12
C ILE A 38 -16.65 20.80 -6.57
N HIS A 39 -16.07 21.72 -7.35
CA HIS A 39 -16.33 21.78 -8.79
C HIS A 39 -15.65 20.59 -9.47
N CYS A 40 -16.45 19.57 -9.80
CA CYS A 40 -16.03 18.45 -10.62
C CYS A 40 -16.36 18.71 -12.09
N SER A 41 -15.46 18.32 -12.99
CA SER A 41 -15.81 18.19 -14.41
C SER A 41 -16.91 17.13 -14.57
N SER A 42 -17.80 17.31 -15.53
CA SER A 42 -18.79 16.29 -15.93
C SER A 42 -18.16 15.04 -16.55
N GLN A 43 -16.87 15.11 -16.91
CA GLN A 43 -16.14 13.99 -17.49
C GLN A 43 -14.96 13.54 -16.63
N PRO A 44 -14.83 12.22 -16.39
CA PRO A 44 -13.68 11.67 -15.68
C PRO A 44 -12.40 11.87 -16.50
N VAL A 45 -11.32 12.26 -15.84
CA VAL A 45 -10.00 12.41 -16.47
C VAL A 45 -9.27 11.07 -16.42
N THR A 46 -8.73 10.64 -17.56
CA THR A 46 -7.89 9.43 -17.61
C THR A 46 -6.57 9.66 -16.87
N GLU A 47 -6.20 8.69 -16.03
CA GLU A 47 -4.89 8.65 -15.37
C GLU A 47 -3.79 8.02 -16.24
N TYR A 48 -4.15 7.30 -17.31
CA TYR A 48 -3.21 6.57 -18.15
C TYR A 48 -2.72 7.47 -19.26
N ASN A 49 -1.39 7.52 -19.45
CA ASN A 49 -0.75 8.28 -20.50
C ASN A 49 -1.17 9.76 -20.48
N ASN A 50 -1.33 10.32 -19.29
CA ASN A 50 -1.74 11.71 -19.09
C ASN A 50 -0.63 12.52 -18.39
N PRO A 51 0.27 13.15 -19.17
CA PRO A 51 1.36 13.97 -18.66
C PRO A 51 0.95 15.13 -17.75
N SER A 52 -0.23 15.72 -17.98
CA SER A 52 -0.70 16.89 -17.23
C SER A 52 -1.46 16.52 -15.95
N PHE A 53 -1.76 15.24 -15.73
CA PHE A 53 -2.56 14.78 -14.58
C PHE A 53 -1.95 15.18 -13.23
N PHE A 54 -0.70 14.78 -12.96
CA PHE A 54 -0.03 15.10 -11.70
C PHE A 54 0.28 16.59 -11.53
N PRO A 55 0.78 17.30 -12.57
CA PRO A 55 0.96 18.73 -12.47
C PRO A 55 -0.34 19.50 -12.21
N GLY A 56 -1.46 19.05 -12.78
CA GLY A 56 -2.78 19.63 -12.51
C GLY A 56 -3.32 19.33 -11.10
N LEU A 57 -3.04 18.13 -10.56
CA LEU A 57 -3.42 17.74 -9.20
C LEU A 57 -2.59 18.43 -8.12
N TYR A 58 -1.32 18.70 -8.38
CA TYR A 58 -0.39 19.23 -7.40
C TYR A 58 0.39 20.45 -7.92
N PRO A 59 -0.28 21.60 -8.15
CA PRO A 59 0.40 22.81 -8.61
C PRO A 59 1.53 23.26 -7.68
N THR A 60 1.41 23.00 -6.37
CA THR A 60 2.45 23.31 -5.37
C THR A 60 3.70 22.45 -5.51
N LEU A 61 3.57 21.22 -6.04
CA LEU A 61 4.71 20.32 -6.32
C LEU A 61 5.23 20.49 -7.75
N PHE A 62 4.39 20.99 -8.66
CA PHE A 62 4.71 21.20 -10.08
C PHE A 62 4.36 22.63 -10.51
N PRO A 63 5.06 23.66 -9.99
CA PRO A 63 4.69 25.07 -10.18
C PRO A 63 4.64 25.53 -11.63
N TYR A 64 5.38 24.88 -12.52
CA TYR A 64 5.41 25.19 -13.95
C TYR A 64 4.49 24.29 -14.79
N GLY A 65 3.72 23.39 -14.17
CA GLY A 65 2.93 22.40 -14.92
C GLY A 65 3.77 21.32 -15.63
N LEU A 66 5.07 21.27 -15.37
CA LEU A 66 6.04 20.39 -16.05
C LEU A 66 6.44 19.21 -15.16
N GLY A 67 7.07 18.20 -15.76
CA GLY A 67 7.68 17.10 -15.01
C GLY A 67 6.71 15.99 -14.58
N GLY A 68 5.46 16.00 -15.05
CA GLY A 68 4.48 14.93 -14.80
C GLY A 68 4.92 13.53 -15.26
N PHE A 69 4.09 12.54 -15.00
CA PHE A 69 4.37 11.13 -15.33
C PHE A 69 4.13 10.84 -16.83
N GLU A 70 4.72 9.76 -17.35
CA GLU A 70 4.38 9.20 -18.68
C GLU A 70 4.56 10.18 -19.86
N ILE A 71 5.48 11.13 -19.73
CA ILE A 71 5.83 12.07 -20.80
C ILE A 71 6.53 11.31 -21.95
N LYS A 72 5.83 11.18 -23.09
CA LYS A 72 6.32 10.45 -24.27
C LYS A 72 7.51 11.13 -24.97
N SER A 73 7.65 12.45 -24.83
CA SER A 73 8.75 13.22 -25.43
C SER A 73 10.08 13.10 -24.67
N ARG A 74 10.12 12.39 -23.54
CA ARG A 74 11.38 12.16 -22.82
C ARG A 74 12.33 11.31 -23.66
N ARG A 75 13.61 11.72 -23.72
CA ARG A 75 14.68 10.94 -24.37
C ARG A 75 14.78 9.51 -23.83
N THR A 76 14.48 9.31 -22.55
CA THR A 76 14.48 7.99 -21.90
C THR A 76 13.14 7.77 -21.23
N ALA A 77 12.46 6.69 -21.63
CA ALA A 77 11.21 6.28 -21.03
C ALA A 77 11.41 5.99 -19.54
N LEU A 78 10.56 6.59 -18.70
CA LEU A 78 10.63 6.41 -17.26
C LEU A 78 9.37 5.69 -16.79
N ALA A 79 9.54 4.50 -16.23
CA ALA A 79 8.44 3.75 -15.65
C ALA A 79 7.81 4.52 -14.48
N PHE A 80 6.49 4.46 -14.36
CA PHE A 80 5.72 5.16 -13.33
C PHE A 80 6.29 4.94 -11.91
N LYS A 81 6.52 3.68 -11.52
CA LYS A 81 7.10 3.33 -10.22
C LYS A 81 8.50 3.90 -10.00
N LYS A 82 9.32 3.96 -11.05
CA LYS A 82 10.69 4.50 -10.98
C LYS A 82 10.66 6.02 -10.79
N GLN A 83 9.78 6.71 -11.50
CA GLN A 83 9.57 8.15 -11.32
C GLN A 83 8.99 8.49 -9.94
N ALA A 84 8.04 7.69 -9.45
CA ALA A 84 7.46 7.87 -8.12
C ALA A 84 8.54 7.72 -7.03
N LYS A 85 9.37 6.68 -7.12
CA LYS A 85 10.53 6.51 -6.22
C LYS A 85 11.46 7.72 -6.29
N TYR A 86 11.78 8.18 -7.51
CA TYR A 86 12.61 9.37 -7.68
C TYR A 86 12.04 10.59 -6.95
N PHE A 87 10.75 10.91 -7.12
CA PHE A 87 10.12 12.05 -6.43
C PHE A 87 10.15 11.95 -4.91
N LEU A 88 10.03 10.75 -4.34
CA LEU A 88 10.13 10.56 -2.89
C LEU A 88 11.57 10.60 -2.37
N SER A 89 12.56 10.50 -3.26
CA SER A 89 14.00 10.49 -2.96
C SER A 89 14.73 11.76 -3.38
N VAL A 90 14.04 12.76 -3.96
CA VAL A 90 14.67 14.05 -4.26
C VAL A 90 15.08 14.77 -2.98
N SER A 91 16.12 15.61 -3.07
CA SER A 91 16.64 16.35 -1.91
C SER A 91 15.60 17.28 -1.30
N ASP A 92 14.75 17.87 -2.14
CA ASP A 92 13.55 18.58 -1.70
C ASP A 92 12.49 17.59 -1.22
N ARG A 93 12.10 17.71 0.04
CA ARG A 93 11.16 16.80 0.69
C ARG A 93 9.70 17.17 0.45
N ALA A 94 9.41 18.18 -0.38
CA ALA A 94 8.06 18.61 -0.71
C ALA A 94 7.14 17.45 -1.10
N PHE A 95 7.60 16.54 -1.96
CA PHE A 95 6.80 15.39 -2.42
C PHE A 95 6.43 14.41 -1.30
N ARG A 96 7.38 14.08 -0.43
CA ARG A 96 7.15 13.11 0.66
C ARG A 96 6.43 13.72 1.85
N TYR A 97 6.47 15.05 2.02
CA TYR A 97 5.72 15.77 3.05
C TYR A 97 4.32 16.20 2.60
N HIS A 98 4.01 16.06 1.30
CA HIS A 98 2.70 16.44 0.79
C HIS A 98 1.61 15.46 1.27
N ASN A 99 0.59 16.01 1.94
CA ASN A 99 -0.45 15.25 2.66
C ASN A 99 -1.14 14.13 1.86
N SER A 100 -1.35 14.31 0.55
CA SER A 100 -2.08 13.35 -0.30
C SER A 100 -1.25 12.70 -1.41
N PHE A 101 -0.01 13.14 -1.64
CA PHE A 101 0.75 12.74 -2.84
C PHE A 101 1.10 11.25 -2.82
N ILE A 102 1.63 10.77 -1.68
CA ILE A 102 1.97 9.35 -1.48
C ILE A 102 0.72 8.47 -1.61
N PHE A 103 -0.42 8.90 -1.05
CA PHE A 103 -1.66 8.14 -1.10
C PHE A 103 -2.19 8.01 -2.54
N VAL A 104 -2.21 9.09 -3.32
CA VAL A 104 -2.66 9.04 -4.71
C VAL A 104 -1.72 8.19 -5.57
N LEU A 105 -0.40 8.29 -5.36
CA LEU A 105 0.58 7.42 -6.02
C LEU A 105 0.34 5.94 -5.71
N LEU A 106 0.15 5.60 -4.43
CA LEU A 106 -0.10 4.22 -4.00
C LEU A 106 -1.40 3.68 -4.61
N ASN A 107 -2.47 4.47 -4.60
CA ASN A 107 -3.75 4.09 -5.20
C ASN A 107 -3.62 3.82 -6.70
N ILE A 108 -2.92 4.69 -7.44
CA ILE A 108 -2.68 4.47 -8.88
C ILE A 108 -1.85 3.21 -9.10
N LEU A 109 -0.81 2.97 -8.30
CA LEU A 109 0.01 1.76 -8.40
C LEU A 109 -0.81 0.49 -8.14
N GLN A 110 -1.64 0.47 -7.10
CA GLN A 110 -2.51 -0.65 -6.77
C GLN A 110 -3.56 -0.91 -7.85
N ARG A 111 -4.21 0.14 -8.36
CA ARG A 111 -5.20 0.04 -9.44
C ARG A 111 -4.58 -0.45 -10.75
N ARG A 112 -3.40 0.07 -11.12
CA ARG A 112 -2.66 -0.39 -12.31
C ARG A 112 -2.23 -1.85 -12.18
N GLN A 113 -1.79 -2.27 -11.00
CA GLN A 113 -1.48 -3.67 -10.72
C GLN A 113 -2.74 -4.55 -10.87
N ALA A 114 -3.88 -4.12 -10.30
CA ALA A 114 -5.14 -4.84 -10.45
C ALA A 114 -5.55 -4.97 -11.92
N HIS A 115 -5.53 -3.88 -12.70
CA HIS A 115 -5.86 -3.89 -14.12
C HIS A 115 -4.95 -4.83 -14.92
N LEU A 116 -3.65 -4.81 -14.66
CA LEU A 116 -2.69 -5.69 -15.33
C LEU A 116 -2.98 -7.17 -15.04
N GLN A 117 -3.27 -7.51 -13.78
CA GLN A 117 -3.57 -8.89 -13.39
C GLN A 117 -4.91 -9.35 -13.92
N THR A 118 -5.92 -8.49 -13.93
CA THR A 118 -7.20 -8.76 -14.60
C THR A 118 -6.99 -9.01 -16.09
N TYR A 119 -6.17 -8.20 -16.77
CA TYR A 119 -5.88 -8.39 -18.18
C TYR A 119 -5.21 -9.74 -18.48
N PHE A 120 -4.27 -10.18 -17.64
CA PHE A 120 -3.64 -11.50 -17.83
C PHE A 120 -4.54 -12.67 -17.44
N THR A 121 -5.39 -12.50 -16.43
CA THR A 121 -6.27 -13.58 -15.94
C THR A 121 -7.51 -13.74 -16.81
N VAL A 122 -8.07 -12.64 -17.28
CA VAL A 122 -9.20 -12.62 -18.22
C VAL A 122 -8.64 -12.47 -19.63
N GLY A 123 -8.31 -13.60 -20.25
CA GLY A 123 -7.92 -13.60 -21.67
C GLY A 123 -8.98 -12.88 -22.52
N LYS A 124 -8.53 -12.21 -23.60
CA LYS A 124 -9.39 -11.36 -24.45
C LYS A 124 -10.67 -12.07 -24.94
N SER A 125 -10.60 -13.38 -25.22
CA SER A 125 -11.74 -14.20 -25.66
C SER A 125 -12.80 -14.45 -24.57
N ASN A 126 -12.40 -14.43 -23.29
CA ASN A 126 -13.27 -14.75 -22.17
C ASN A 126 -13.90 -13.50 -21.53
N PHE A 127 -13.42 -12.31 -21.90
CA PHE A 127 -13.86 -11.04 -21.30
C PHE A 127 -15.38 -10.84 -21.39
N ASP A 128 -15.97 -10.96 -22.59
CA ASP A 128 -17.41 -10.75 -22.78
C ASP A 128 -18.27 -11.77 -22.03
N SER A 129 -17.76 -12.99 -21.83
CA SER A 129 -18.44 -14.01 -21.03
C SER A 129 -18.39 -13.66 -19.54
N VAL A 130 -17.22 -13.28 -19.03
CA VAL A 130 -17.03 -12.92 -17.62
C VAL A 130 -17.79 -11.63 -17.28
N ALA A 131 -17.76 -10.62 -18.14
CA ALA A 131 -18.49 -9.37 -17.96
C ALA A 131 -20.00 -9.61 -17.87
N ARG A 132 -20.56 -10.44 -18.76
CA ARG A 132 -21.97 -10.84 -18.68
C ARG A 132 -22.27 -11.58 -17.37
N LYS A 133 -21.43 -12.55 -16.99
CA LYS A 133 -21.59 -13.27 -15.72
C LYS A 133 -21.56 -12.32 -14.51
N LEU A 134 -20.69 -11.32 -14.50
CA LEU A 134 -20.66 -10.30 -13.44
C LEU A 134 -21.96 -9.51 -13.36
N THR A 135 -22.52 -9.10 -14.50
CA THR A 135 -23.81 -8.37 -14.53
C THR A 135 -25.00 -9.23 -14.08
N THR A 136 -24.90 -10.55 -14.19
CA THR A 136 -25.96 -11.47 -13.73
C THR A 136 -25.94 -11.74 -12.23
N VAL A 137 -24.88 -11.36 -11.52
CA VAL A 137 -24.80 -11.56 -10.06
C VAL A 137 -25.57 -10.44 -9.37
N SER A 138 -26.64 -10.80 -8.64
CA SER A 138 -27.44 -9.85 -7.87
C SER A 138 -26.90 -9.70 -6.43
N PRO A 139 -27.08 -8.52 -5.80
CA PRO A 139 -26.74 -8.33 -4.39
C PRO A 139 -27.44 -9.33 -3.46
N ILE A 140 -28.73 -9.62 -3.73
CA ILE A 140 -29.56 -10.55 -2.95
C ILE A 140 -28.98 -11.97 -3.01
N LEU A 141 -28.51 -12.41 -4.18
CA LEU A 141 -27.85 -13.71 -4.35
C LEU A 141 -26.58 -13.80 -3.49
N LEU A 142 -25.76 -12.75 -3.50
CA LEU A 142 -24.52 -12.69 -2.72
C LEU A 142 -24.80 -12.73 -1.20
N GLU A 143 -25.80 -11.98 -0.75
CA GLU A 143 -26.22 -11.97 0.66
C GLU A 143 -26.71 -13.35 1.11
N ARG A 144 -27.58 -13.99 0.31
CA ARG A 144 -28.02 -15.37 0.57
C ARG A 144 -26.87 -16.36 0.62
N LEU A 145 -25.94 -16.26 -0.32
CA LEU A 145 -24.78 -17.15 -0.39
C LEU A 145 -23.86 -16.94 0.82
N ALA A 146 -23.67 -15.70 1.26
CA ALA A 146 -22.90 -15.38 2.47
C ALA A 146 -23.53 -16.01 3.73
N ILE A 147 -24.85 -15.83 3.92
CA ILE A 147 -25.59 -16.43 5.05
C ILE A 147 -25.43 -17.96 5.04
N LYS A 148 -25.60 -18.61 3.89
CA LYS A 148 -25.40 -20.06 3.76
C LYS A 148 -23.98 -20.47 4.14
N LEU A 149 -22.96 -19.77 3.64
CA LEU A 149 -21.55 -20.06 3.94
C LEU A 149 -21.19 -19.87 5.42
N GLU A 150 -21.84 -18.93 6.12
CA GLU A 150 -21.62 -18.70 7.55
C GLU A 150 -22.21 -19.81 8.43
N HIS A 151 -23.38 -20.34 8.04
CA HIS A 151 -24.11 -21.34 8.82
C HIS A 151 -23.70 -22.78 8.45
N GLU A 152 -23.35 -23.02 7.19
CA GLU A 152 -22.99 -24.34 6.68
C GLU A 152 -21.47 -24.45 6.50
N ARG A 153 -20.82 -25.38 7.22
CA ARG A 153 -19.38 -25.68 7.03
C ARG A 153 -19.03 -26.11 5.60
N LYS A 154 -20.01 -26.56 4.82
CA LYS A 154 -19.85 -27.03 3.43
C LYS A 154 -21.17 -26.80 2.69
N LEU A 155 -21.12 -26.07 1.57
CA LEU A 155 -22.28 -25.90 0.69
C LEU A 155 -22.66 -27.26 0.09
N VAL A 156 -23.85 -27.75 0.43
CA VAL A 156 -24.44 -28.94 -0.19
C VAL A 156 -25.32 -28.47 -1.35
N ASP A 157 -25.05 -28.98 -2.56
CA ASP A 157 -25.81 -28.72 -3.79
C ASP A 157 -26.09 -27.24 -4.13
N PRO A 158 -25.05 -26.43 -4.40
CA PRO A 158 -25.22 -25.04 -4.79
C PRO A 158 -26.03 -24.92 -6.09
N THR A 159 -26.94 -23.94 -6.12
CA THR A 159 -27.72 -23.61 -7.34
C THR A 159 -26.78 -23.20 -8.49
N ALA A 160 -27.27 -23.19 -9.73
CA ALA A 160 -26.47 -22.74 -10.87
C ALA A 160 -25.95 -21.29 -10.69
N GLU A 161 -26.77 -20.43 -10.11
CA GLU A 161 -26.43 -19.04 -9.78
C GLU A 161 -25.38 -18.96 -8.69
N GLU A 162 -25.52 -19.74 -7.60
CA GLU A 162 -24.55 -19.82 -6.52
C GLU A 162 -23.21 -20.38 -7.03
N ARG A 163 -23.22 -21.40 -7.89
CA ARG A 163 -22.02 -21.92 -8.57
C ARG A 163 -21.34 -20.87 -9.43
N ASN A 164 -22.11 -20.11 -10.21
CA ASN A 164 -21.57 -19.04 -11.04
C ASN A 164 -20.93 -17.93 -10.18
N ALA A 165 -21.59 -17.52 -9.09
CA ALA A 165 -21.05 -16.55 -8.14
C ALA A 165 -19.75 -17.05 -7.47
N LEU A 166 -19.68 -18.32 -7.06
CA LEU A 166 -18.47 -18.92 -6.49
C LEU A 166 -17.33 -19.02 -7.50
N GLN A 167 -17.62 -19.38 -8.75
CA GLN A 167 -16.62 -19.40 -9.83
C GLN A 167 -16.06 -18.00 -10.11
N LEU A 168 -16.93 -16.99 -10.18
CA LEU A 168 -16.51 -15.59 -10.32
C LEU A 168 -15.65 -15.16 -9.13
N LEU A 169 -16.05 -15.49 -7.91
CA LEU A 169 -15.28 -15.20 -6.70
C LEU A 169 -13.89 -15.87 -6.75
N GLN A 170 -13.78 -17.10 -7.25
CA GLN A 170 -12.50 -17.78 -7.43
C GLN A 170 -11.61 -17.04 -8.46
N GLN A 171 -12.19 -16.55 -9.55
CA GLN A 171 -11.47 -15.74 -10.55
C GLN A 171 -10.99 -14.41 -9.94
N VAL A 172 -11.84 -13.71 -9.19
CA VAL A 172 -11.49 -12.47 -8.48
C VAL A 172 -10.38 -12.72 -7.44
N ASN A 173 -10.47 -13.81 -6.68
CA ASN A 173 -9.45 -14.18 -5.69
C ASN A 173 -8.10 -14.48 -6.36
N THR A 174 -8.11 -15.10 -7.54
CA THR A 174 -6.89 -15.36 -8.33
C THR A 174 -6.21 -14.06 -8.74
N MET A 175 -6.98 -13.08 -9.23
CA MET A 175 -6.45 -11.75 -9.57
C MET A 175 -5.91 -11.03 -8.33
N SER A 176 -6.65 -11.11 -7.22
CA SER A 176 -6.30 -10.46 -5.96
C SER A 176 -5.00 -11.00 -5.36
N ALA A 177 -4.61 -12.25 -5.62
CA ALA A 177 -3.39 -12.85 -5.09
C ALA A 177 -2.10 -12.09 -5.43
N ARG A 178 -2.13 -11.29 -6.50
CA ARG A 178 -1.02 -10.48 -6.98
C ARG A 178 -1.11 -9.00 -6.57
N ILE A 179 -2.13 -8.64 -5.80
CA ILE A 179 -2.32 -7.31 -5.20
C ILE A 179 -1.75 -7.36 -3.78
N PRO A 180 -0.68 -6.60 -3.48
CA PRO A 180 -0.09 -6.56 -2.15
C PRO A 180 -1.13 -6.24 -1.07
N GLY A 181 -1.06 -6.96 0.06
CA GLY A 181 -1.96 -6.78 1.21
C GLY A 181 -3.32 -7.48 1.11
N SER A 182 -3.68 -8.03 -0.06
CA SER A 182 -4.93 -8.80 -0.19
C SER A 182 -4.87 -10.12 0.59
N GLN A 183 -6.04 -10.66 0.96
CA GLN A 183 -6.11 -11.97 1.62
C GLN A 183 -5.49 -13.09 0.77
N ALA A 184 -5.74 -13.06 -0.54
CA ALA A 184 -5.16 -14.01 -1.47
C ALA A 184 -3.63 -13.89 -1.54
N SER A 185 -3.06 -12.67 -1.46
CA SER A 185 -1.61 -12.45 -1.40
C SER A 185 -1.02 -13.02 -0.10
N LYS A 186 -1.72 -12.91 1.03
CA LYS A 186 -1.28 -13.50 2.31
C LYS A 186 -1.27 -15.04 2.25
N ILE A 187 -2.28 -15.64 1.62
CA ILE A 187 -2.33 -17.09 1.37
C ILE A 187 -1.19 -17.52 0.45
N PHE A 188 -0.92 -16.75 -0.61
CA PHE A 188 0.19 -17.02 -1.52
C PHE A 188 1.54 -17.04 -0.79
N VAL A 189 1.85 -16.01 0.01
CA VAL A 189 3.07 -15.94 0.83
C VAL A 189 3.17 -17.12 1.80
N ARG A 190 2.05 -17.54 2.43
CA ARG A 190 2.03 -18.72 3.31
C ARG A 190 2.40 -20.00 2.56
N ASN A 191 1.95 -20.15 1.31
CA ASN A 191 2.31 -21.30 0.49
C ASN A 191 3.78 -21.25 0.05
N GLU A 192 4.33 -20.07 -0.22
CA GLU A 192 5.79 -19.92 -0.47
C GLU A 192 6.61 -20.35 0.74
N ILE A 193 6.23 -19.94 1.95
CA ILE A 193 6.89 -20.38 3.19
C ILE A 193 6.84 -21.90 3.34
N ARG A 194 5.69 -22.53 3.04
CA ARG A 194 5.56 -24.01 3.07
C ARG A 194 6.47 -24.68 2.04
N ASN A 195 6.61 -24.11 0.85
CA ASN A 195 7.52 -24.63 -0.17
C ASN A 195 8.98 -24.52 0.28
N TYR A 196 9.34 -23.45 0.98
CA TYR A 196 10.65 -23.32 1.62
C TYR A 196 10.92 -24.45 2.62
N TYR A 197 9.91 -24.86 3.39
CA TYR A 197 10.05 -25.98 4.33
C TYR A 197 10.32 -27.30 3.61
N GLY A 198 9.65 -27.53 2.49
CA GLY A 198 9.86 -28.72 1.66
C GLY A 198 11.29 -28.81 1.09
N TYR A 199 11.90 -27.68 0.74
CA TYR A 199 13.22 -27.66 0.11
C TYR A 199 14.39 -27.52 1.10
N PHE A 200 14.27 -26.63 2.10
CA PHE A 200 15.34 -26.33 3.06
C PHE A 200 15.20 -27.04 4.40
N GLY A 201 14.05 -27.66 4.67
CA GLY A 201 13.69 -28.21 5.98
C GLY A 201 12.98 -27.18 6.87
N LEU A 202 12.68 -27.58 8.10
CA LEU A 202 12.01 -26.72 9.08
C LEU A 202 12.88 -25.50 9.43
N PRO A 203 12.29 -24.30 9.58
CA PRO A 203 13.03 -23.12 9.99
C PRO A 203 13.45 -23.27 11.46
N HIS A 204 14.74 -23.07 11.74
CA HIS A 204 15.25 -23.06 13.11
C HIS A 204 14.81 -21.81 13.87
N ILE A 205 14.51 -20.73 13.16
CA ILE A 205 14.15 -19.43 13.74
C ILE A 205 12.97 -18.85 12.98
N PHE A 206 11.96 -18.44 13.75
CA PHE A 206 10.83 -17.65 13.28
C PHE A 206 10.70 -16.44 14.20
N PHE A 207 10.88 -15.24 13.65
CA PHE A 207 10.78 -14.01 14.44
C PHE A 207 10.21 -12.87 13.62
N THR A 208 9.57 -11.94 14.30
CA THR A 208 9.08 -10.69 13.71
C THR A 208 10.12 -9.61 13.93
N PHE A 209 10.75 -9.14 12.85
CA PHE A 209 11.66 -8.01 12.92
C PHE A 209 10.86 -6.70 12.92
N ASN A 210 10.76 -6.04 14.07
CA ASN A 210 9.99 -4.80 14.25
C ASN A 210 10.85 -3.71 14.92
N PRO A 211 11.83 -3.12 14.19
CA PRO A 211 12.63 -2.03 14.73
C PRO A 211 11.73 -0.82 14.97
N SER A 212 11.83 -0.19 16.15
CA SER A 212 11.02 0.99 16.48
C SER A 212 11.68 2.27 15.98
N PRO A 213 11.14 2.95 14.95
CA PRO A 213 11.76 4.18 14.44
C PRO A 213 11.66 5.31 15.49
N ALA A 214 10.52 5.41 16.17
CA ALA A 214 10.27 6.46 17.17
C ALA A 214 11.22 6.41 18.38
N HIS A 215 11.84 5.26 18.66
CA HIS A 215 12.80 5.08 19.76
C HIS A 215 14.24 4.90 19.27
N SER A 216 14.49 5.05 17.97
CA SER A 216 15.81 4.87 17.36
C SER A 216 16.47 6.22 17.08
N PRO A 217 17.67 6.50 17.61
CA PRO A 217 18.41 7.71 17.26
C PRO A 217 18.83 7.71 15.78
N VAL A 218 19.07 6.54 15.19
CA VAL A 218 19.36 6.38 13.75
C VAL A 218 18.21 6.93 12.91
N PHE A 219 16.97 6.60 13.27
CA PHE A 219 15.81 7.15 12.57
C PHE A 219 15.72 8.67 12.70
N GLN A 220 16.03 9.25 13.86
CA GLN A 220 16.01 10.71 14.02
C GLN A 220 17.02 11.40 13.09
N VAL A 221 18.22 10.83 12.95
CA VAL A 221 19.23 11.31 11.98
C VAL A 221 18.75 11.13 10.54
N MET A 222 18.15 9.99 10.19
CA MET A 222 17.58 9.76 8.85
C MET A 222 16.43 10.71 8.54
N PHE A 223 15.62 11.05 9.54
CA PHE A 223 14.62 12.12 9.47
C PHE A 223 15.27 13.50 9.28
N GLY A 224 16.56 13.67 9.54
CA GLY A 224 17.30 14.92 9.36
C GLY A 224 17.47 15.75 10.62
N ASP A 225 17.27 15.17 11.80
CA ASP A 225 17.65 15.83 13.05
C ASP A 225 19.18 15.90 13.18
N LYS A 226 19.71 17.12 13.16
CA LYS A 226 21.13 17.40 13.29
C LYS A 226 21.61 17.46 14.75
N THR A 227 20.69 17.41 15.71
CA THR A 227 21.01 17.48 17.15
C THR A 227 21.31 16.12 17.77
N VAL A 228 20.98 15.03 17.07
CA VAL A 228 21.25 13.67 17.53
C VAL A 228 22.65 13.25 17.07
N ASP A 229 23.57 13.06 18.02
CA ASP A 229 24.93 12.57 17.75
C ASP A 229 25.01 11.05 17.93
N LEU A 230 25.21 10.31 16.83
CA LEU A 230 25.33 8.85 16.84
C LEU A 230 26.70 8.35 17.34
N SER A 231 27.66 9.23 17.58
CA SER A 231 28.96 8.85 18.18
C SER A 231 28.88 8.67 19.69
N GLU A 232 27.85 9.24 20.34
CA GLU A 232 27.58 9.05 21.76
C GLU A 232 27.02 7.65 22.05
N HIS A 233 27.38 7.09 23.21
CA HIS A 233 26.86 5.79 23.64
C HIS A 233 25.34 5.82 23.91
N PHE A 234 24.85 6.95 24.45
CA PHE A 234 23.43 7.19 24.69
C PHE A 234 23.04 8.57 24.15
N PRO A 235 22.79 8.69 22.82
CA PRO A 235 22.50 9.97 22.20
C PRO A 235 21.29 10.65 22.83
N ALA A 236 21.41 11.95 23.11
CA ALA A 236 20.26 12.75 23.49
C ALA A 236 19.19 12.71 22.38
N MET A 237 17.94 12.45 22.76
CA MET A 237 16.82 12.37 21.82
C MET A 237 15.72 13.37 22.16
N PRO A 238 14.97 13.85 21.15
CA PRO A 238 13.77 14.66 21.37
C PRO A 238 12.76 13.94 22.27
N CYS A 239 11.84 14.70 22.87
CA CYS A 239 10.77 14.14 23.68
C CYS A 239 9.86 13.18 22.88
N GLY A 240 9.16 12.28 23.57
CA GLY A 240 8.37 11.23 22.92
C GLY A 240 7.32 11.75 21.92
N ARG A 241 6.68 12.88 22.24
CA ARG A 241 5.71 13.53 21.35
C ARG A 241 6.36 13.97 20.04
N GLU A 242 7.50 14.63 20.12
CA GLU A 242 8.23 15.11 18.95
C GLU A 242 8.70 13.94 18.06
N ARG A 243 9.23 12.87 18.67
CA ARG A 243 9.63 11.67 17.91
C ARG A 243 8.46 11.02 17.16
N ALA A 244 7.27 10.99 17.76
CA ALA A 244 6.07 10.47 17.13
C ALA A 244 5.58 11.36 15.97
N LEU A 245 5.63 12.68 16.14
CA LEU A 245 5.29 13.65 15.08
C LEU A 245 6.21 13.49 13.88
N ARG A 246 7.51 13.37 14.09
CA ARG A 246 8.50 13.18 13.02
C ARG A 246 8.29 11.88 12.24
N LEU A 247 7.99 10.79 12.95
CA LEU A 247 7.61 9.52 12.32
C LEU A 247 6.38 9.68 11.42
N ALA A 248 5.35 10.39 11.88
CA ALA A 248 4.15 10.64 11.10
C ALA A 248 4.40 11.59 9.90
N GLN A 249 5.29 12.57 10.08
CA GLN A 249 5.61 13.57 9.06
C GLN A 249 6.42 13.00 7.88
N ASP A 250 7.29 12.03 8.13
CA ASP A 250 8.11 11.41 7.09
C ASP A 250 8.02 9.87 7.06
N PRO A 251 6.92 9.32 6.52
CA PRO A 251 6.76 7.88 6.38
C PRO A 251 7.77 7.24 5.43
N VAL A 252 8.35 8.02 4.51
CA VAL A 252 9.39 7.52 3.61
C VAL A 252 10.69 7.29 4.39
N ALA A 253 11.01 8.16 5.37
CA ALA A 253 12.22 8.00 6.19
C ALA A 253 12.07 6.78 7.10
N ALA A 254 10.85 6.52 7.55
CA ALA A 254 10.53 5.33 8.32
C ALA A 254 10.74 4.05 7.50
N ALA A 255 10.32 4.06 6.22
CA ALA A 255 10.55 2.94 5.30
C ALA A 255 12.05 2.74 5.01
N ASP A 256 12.79 3.83 4.76
CA ASP A 256 14.24 3.79 4.55
C ASP A 256 14.95 3.25 5.80
N PHE A 257 14.51 3.66 7.00
CA PHE A 257 15.03 3.18 8.28
C PHE A 257 14.77 1.68 8.48
N PHE A 258 13.57 1.20 8.12
CA PHE A 258 13.26 -0.22 8.18
C PHE A 258 14.16 -1.03 7.23
N GLU A 259 14.32 -0.59 5.97
CA GLU A 259 15.20 -1.25 5.01
C GLU A 259 16.66 -1.26 5.50
N PHE A 260 17.15 -0.12 6.01
CA PHE A 260 18.48 -0.02 6.60
C PHE A 260 18.67 -0.99 7.77
N SER A 261 17.72 -1.02 8.71
CA SER A 261 17.79 -1.85 9.91
C SER A 261 17.76 -3.34 9.57
N PHE A 262 16.88 -3.74 8.65
CA PHE A 262 16.76 -5.12 8.19
C PHE A 262 18.04 -5.58 7.49
N ARG A 263 18.55 -4.77 6.54
CA ARG A 263 19.79 -5.11 5.82
C ARG A 263 20.99 -5.16 6.76
N SER A 264 21.06 -4.24 7.73
CA SER A 264 22.16 -4.20 8.70
C SER A 264 22.14 -5.43 9.60
N LEU A 265 20.97 -5.84 10.11
CA LEU A 265 20.81 -7.05 10.91
C LEU A 265 21.28 -8.29 10.11
N PHE A 266 20.78 -8.46 8.90
CA PHE A 266 21.08 -9.65 8.10
C PHE A 266 22.54 -9.67 7.63
N ARG A 267 23.10 -8.53 7.24
CA ARG A 267 24.50 -8.46 6.81
C ARG A 267 25.47 -8.69 7.96
N HIS A 268 25.27 -8.01 9.09
CA HIS A 268 26.28 -7.95 10.16
C HIS A 268 26.06 -8.98 11.27
N LEU A 269 24.81 -9.30 11.63
CA LEU A 269 24.54 -10.30 12.66
C LEU A 269 24.30 -11.68 12.07
N MET A 270 23.58 -11.78 10.96
CA MET A 270 23.26 -13.08 10.34
C MET A 270 24.31 -13.53 9.31
N GLY A 271 25.26 -12.67 8.94
CA GLY A 271 26.29 -12.99 7.96
C GLY A 271 25.70 -13.32 6.59
N TRP A 272 24.75 -12.53 6.09
CA TRP A 272 24.12 -12.73 4.78
C TRP A 272 24.59 -11.70 3.75
N ASP A 273 25.01 -12.19 2.59
CA ASP A 273 25.32 -11.37 1.43
C ASP A 273 24.07 -11.24 0.52
N PHE A 274 23.53 -10.02 0.41
CA PHE A 274 22.37 -9.74 -0.43
C PHE A 274 22.66 -9.76 -1.94
N GLU A 275 23.91 -9.52 -2.35
CA GLU A 275 24.33 -9.51 -3.76
C GLU A 275 24.59 -10.94 -4.23
N ALA A 276 25.38 -11.69 -3.46
CA ALA A 276 25.66 -13.10 -3.74
C ALA A 276 24.47 -14.03 -3.40
N ARG A 277 23.52 -13.55 -2.59
CA ARG A 277 22.34 -14.29 -2.11
C ARG A 277 22.71 -15.60 -1.38
N CYS A 278 23.74 -15.52 -0.53
CA CYS A 278 24.21 -16.63 0.28
C CYS A 278 24.78 -16.14 1.61
N ALA A 279 25.09 -17.07 2.51
CA ALA A 279 25.87 -16.76 3.70
C ALA A 279 27.28 -16.28 3.33
N THR A 280 27.85 -15.40 4.15
CA THR A 280 29.26 -15.03 4.10
C THR A 280 30.13 -16.21 4.55
N ALA A 281 31.41 -16.18 4.14
CA ALA A 281 32.37 -17.22 4.49
C ALA A 281 32.63 -17.34 6.01
N SER A 282 32.42 -16.27 6.78
CA SER A 282 32.54 -16.28 8.24
C SER A 282 31.26 -16.74 8.95
N GLY A 283 30.12 -16.76 8.25
CA GLY A 283 28.81 -16.89 8.88
C GLY A 283 28.45 -15.68 9.77
N GLY A 284 27.35 -15.81 10.49
CA GLY A 284 26.89 -14.87 11.50
C GLY A 284 26.82 -15.48 12.91
N ILE A 285 26.17 -14.78 13.84
CA ILE A 285 26.04 -15.19 15.25
C ILE A 285 25.29 -16.52 15.44
N LEU A 286 24.57 -16.97 14.40
CA LEU A 286 23.79 -18.21 14.37
C LEU A 286 24.41 -19.24 13.40
N GLY A 287 25.67 -19.04 13.00
CA GLY A 287 26.36 -19.83 11.98
C GLY A 287 26.01 -19.39 10.56
N HIS A 288 26.09 -20.32 9.61
CA HIS A 288 25.81 -20.04 8.20
C HIS A 288 24.32 -20.16 7.91
N VAL A 289 23.69 -19.03 7.57
CA VAL A 289 22.30 -19.02 7.11
C VAL A 289 22.21 -19.68 5.74
N ARG A 290 21.62 -20.89 5.68
CA ARG A 290 21.41 -21.60 4.41
C ARG A 290 20.40 -20.89 3.51
N ALA A 291 19.32 -20.38 4.10
CA ALA A 291 18.28 -19.64 3.42
C ALA A 291 17.46 -18.84 4.46
N PHE A 292 16.83 -17.76 4.02
CA PHE A 292 15.78 -17.09 4.76
C PHE A 292 14.64 -16.72 3.82
N TYR A 293 13.46 -16.56 4.40
CA TYR A 293 12.30 -16.01 3.73
C TYR A 293 11.75 -14.86 4.57
N GLY A 294 11.44 -13.73 3.95
CA GLY A 294 10.93 -12.55 4.64
C GLY A 294 9.87 -11.86 3.79
N SER A 295 8.82 -11.40 4.45
CA SER A 295 7.78 -10.55 3.88
C SER A 295 7.55 -9.34 4.78
N SER A 296 7.41 -8.16 4.19
CA SER A 296 6.98 -6.94 4.86
C SER A 296 5.58 -6.56 4.34
N GLU A 297 4.69 -6.15 5.25
CA GLU A 297 3.41 -5.52 4.90
C GLU A 297 3.52 -4.00 4.91
#